data_AF-A0A0P9HJN5-F1
#
_entry.id   AF-A0A0P9HJN5-F1
#
_cell.length_a   1.000
_cell.length_b   1.000
_cell.length_c   1.000
_cell.angle_alpha   90.00
_cell.angle_beta   90.00
_cell.angle_gamma   90.00
#
_symmetry.space_group_name_H-M   'P 1'
#
loop_
_entity.id
_entity.type
_entity.pdbx_description
1 polymer ?
#
loop_
_entity_poly.entity_id
_entity_poly.type
_entity_poly.pdbx_seq_one_letter_code
_entity_poly.pdbx_strand_id
1 'polypeptide(L)'
;KEAAKALLSVQQPKLDPQANPETYSEALKSVQAQLSRGGYHVYTTIDKDIYESMRDIAKDGNNFTPDDKVKGTEQIGAVMMDSKSGAILGMMEGRDFFKEQLNHATQALRQPGSTMKPIAAYLPAMEKGALQPASVIDDVPIILKDGSRGFHIPENWDDGYHGLVTARRALNQSYNIPAIKLFVDVVGIKEAWEFAKKMGIVSITKDDYQAQTGVIGGLKYGVTVKELTNAYATIGNKGVFNETFLIRKITDSHGKVVYEHQLTPTTA
;
A
#
# COMPACT_ATOMS: atom_id res chain seq x y z
N LYS A 1 -15.98 -11.52 -1.31
CA LYS A 1 -14.70 -12.21 -0.97
C LYS A 1 -14.24 -11.88 0.45
N GLU A 2 -14.12 -10.62 0.84
CA GLU A 2 -13.63 -10.23 2.20
C GLU A 2 -14.47 -10.79 3.36
N ALA A 3 -15.80 -10.77 3.26
CA ALA A 3 -16.67 -11.40 4.28
C ALA A 3 -16.38 -12.91 4.47
N ALA A 4 -16.08 -13.62 3.38
CA ALA A 4 -15.73 -15.03 3.45
C ALA A 4 -14.37 -15.24 4.11
N LYS A 5 -13.38 -14.37 3.85
CA LYS A 5 -12.09 -14.42 4.54
C LYS A 5 -12.24 -14.15 6.04
N ALA A 6 -13.05 -13.15 6.41
CA ALA A 6 -13.34 -12.80 7.80
C ALA A 6 -14.04 -13.93 8.55
N LEU A 7 -15.01 -14.60 7.92
CA LEU A 7 -15.68 -15.75 8.53
C LEU A 7 -14.75 -16.98 8.58
N LEU A 8 -13.96 -17.22 7.53
CA LEU A 8 -13.00 -18.32 7.49
C LEU A 8 -11.93 -18.19 8.57
N SER A 9 -11.45 -16.98 8.88
CA SER A 9 -10.43 -16.79 9.94
C SER A 9 -10.93 -17.17 11.33
N VAL A 10 -12.24 -17.05 11.58
CA VAL A 10 -12.86 -17.51 12.84
C VAL A 10 -13.10 -19.02 12.82
N GLN A 11 -13.56 -19.58 11.68
CA GLN A 11 -13.87 -21.00 11.57
C GLN A 11 -12.60 -21.88 11.54
N GLN A 12 -11.55 -21.41 10.87
CA GLN A 12 -10.30 -22.14 10.64
C GLN A 12 -9.07 -21.24 10.86
N PRO A 13 -8.80 -20.80 12.11
CA PRO A 13 -7.76 -19.81 12.41
C PRO A 13 -6.33 -20.27 12.09
N LYS A 14 -6.11 -21.58 11.94
CA LYS A 14 -4.80 -22.18 11.62
C LYS A 14 -4.57 -22.37 10.12
N LEU A 15 -5.55 -22.06 9.27
CA LEU A 15 -5.45 -22.28 7.83
C LEU A 15 -4.71 -21.12 7.15
N ASP A 16 -3.44 -21.33 6.85
CA ASP A 16 -2.57 -20.34 6.22
C ASP A 16 -2.67 -20.40 4.68
N PRO A 17 -3.01 -19.29 3.99
CA PRO A 17 -3.11 -19.23 2.54
C PRO A 17 -1.77 -19.41 1.79
N GLN A 18 -0.63 -19.13 2.43
CA GLN A 18 0.70 -19.32 1.84
C GLN A 18 1.21 -20.75 2.03
N ALA A 19 0.96 -21.35 3.20
CA ALA A 19 1.38 -22.73 3.46
C ALA A 19 0.52 -23.74 2.70
N ASN A 20 -0.81 -23.55 2.67
CA ASN A 20 -1.78 -24.49 2.14
C ASN A 20 -2.75 -23.82 1.14
N PRO A 21 -2.26 -23.33 -0.02
CA PRO A 21 -3.04 -22.49 -0.92
C PRO A 21 -4.29 -23.19 -1.49
N GLU A 22 -4.20 -24.48 -1.83
CA GLU A 22 -5.31 -25.25 -2.40
C GLU A 22 -6.43 -25.45 -1.36
N THR A 23 -6.06 -25.96 -0.18
CA THR A 23 -7.01 -26.15 0.94
C THR A 23 -7.65 -24.84 1.37
N TYR A 24 -6.88 -23.75 1.41
CA TYR A 24 -7.41 -22.42 1.70
C TYR A 24 -8.45 -21.98 0.64
N SER A 25 -8.15 -22.19 -0.63
CA SER A 25 -9.05 -21.85 -1.74
C SER A 25 -10.37 -22.63 -1.68
N GLU A 26 -10.31 -23.93 -1.37
CA GLU A 26 -11.50 -24.77 -1.19
C GLU A 26 -12.34 -24.35 0.02
N ALA A 27 -11.71 -24.13 1.16
CA ALA A 27 -12.38 -23.65 2.37
C ALA A 27 -13.05 -22.29 2.11
N LEU A 28 -12.36 -21.38 1.43
CA LEU A 28 -12.92 -20.07 1.09
C LEU A 28 -14.14 -20.17 0.16
N LYS A 29 -14.14 -21.09 -0.81
CA LYS A 29 -15.31 -21.36 -1.67
C LYS A 29 -16.48 -21.91 -0.86
N SER A 30 -16.22 -22.82 0.08
CA SER A 30 -17.25 -23.38 0.97
C SER A 30 -17.90 -22.27 1.82
N VAL A 31 -17.09 -21.41 2.44
CA VAL A 31 -17.59 -20.27 3.23
C VAL A 31 -18.35 -19.27 2.37
N GLN A 32 -17.94 -19.03 1.12
CA GLN A 32 -18.70 -18.20 0.19
C GLN A 32 -20.09 -18.79 -0.10
N ALA A 33 -20.19 -20.10 -0.32
CA ALA A 33 -21.47 -20.78 -0.51
C ALA A 33 -22.35 -20.69 0.75
N GLN A 34 -21.75 -20.83 1.93
CA GLN A 34 -22.43 -20.66 3.22
C GLN A 34 -23.01 -19.25 3.36
N LEU A 35 -22.21 -18.21 3.09
CA LEU A 35 -22.66 -16.81 3.17
C LEU A 35 -23.83 -16.53 2.21
N SER A 36 -23.78 -17.06 0.98
CA SER A 36 -24.81 -16.83 -0.03
C SER A 36 -26.14 -17.54 0.25
N ARG A 37 -26.15 -18.62 1.04
CA ARG A 37 -27.35 -19.45 1.27
C ARG A 37 -27.86 -19.41 2.71
N GLY A 38 -27.04 -18.99 3.66
CA GLY A 38 -27.33 -19.11 5.09
C GLY A 38 -28.05 -17.92 5.74
N GLY A 39 -28.47 -16.91 4.96
CA GLY A 39 -29.18 -15.75 5.50
C GLY A 39 -28.33 -14.85 6.40
N TYR A 40 -27.02 -14.79 6.16
CA TYR A 40 -26.10 -13.94 6.94
C TYR A 40 -26.31 -12.45 6.65
N HIS A 41 -26.12 -11.62 7.67
CA HIS A 41 -26.00 -10.17 7.51
C HIS A 41 -24.54 -9.75 7.64
N VAL A 42 -24.02 -9.08 6.61
CA VAL A 42 -22.64 -8.58 6.56
C VAL A 42 -22.66 -7.07 6.71
N TYR A 43 -22.01 -6.57 7.76
CA TYR A 43 -21.85 -5.15 8.03
C TYR A 43 -20.44 -4.72 7.63
N THR A 44 -20.34 -3.82 6.67
CA THR A 44 -19.08 -3.27 6.20
C THR A 44 -18.67 -2.03 6.99
N THR A 45 -17.48 -1.53 6.71
CA THR A 45 -16.97 -0.22 7.14
C THR A 45 -17.33 0.91 6.18
N ILE A 46 -17.89 0.58 5.01
CA ILE A 46 -18.20 1.54 3.97
C ILE A 46 -19.20 2.57 4.48
N ASP A 47 -18.80 3.83 4.40
CA ASP A 47 -19.69 4.95 4.53
C ASP A 47 -20.31 5.21 3.15
N LYS A 48 -21.64 5.16 3.09
CA LYS A 48 -22.37 5.23 1.82
C LYS A 48 -22.15 6.56 1.11
N ASP A 49 -22.21 7.67 1.84
CA ASP A 49 -22.15 9.00 1.25
C ASP A 49 -20.73 9.30 0.73
N ILE A 50 -19.71 8.87 1.47
CA ILE A 50 -18.31 8.92 1.02
C ILE A 50 -18.12 8.07 -0.23
N TYR A 51 -18.58 6.82 -0.22
CA TYR A 51 -18.39 5.89 -1.32
C TYR A 51 -19.11 6.35 -2.60
N GLU A 52 -20.34 6.85 -2.48
CA GLU A 52 -21.07 7.42 -3.62
C GLU A 52 -20.37 8.67 -4.17
N SER A 53 -19.90 9.58 -3.31
CA SER A 53 -19.14 10.76 -3.73
C SER A 53 -17.86 10.41 -4.48
N MET A 54 -17.08 9.43 -3.97
CA MET A 54 -15.88 8.94 -4.67
C MET A 54 -16.24 8.32 -6.02
N ARG A 55 -17.33 7.56 -6.10
CA ARG A 55 -17.77 6.92 -7.34
C ARG A 55 -18.25 7.92 -8.39
N ASP A 56 -18.86 9.02 -7.97
CA ASP A 56 -19.29 10.07 -8.89
C ASP A 56 -18.09 10.80 -9.50
N ILE A 57 -17.03 11.05 -8.72
CA ILE A 57 -15.74 11.55 -9.25
C ILE A 57 -15.17 10.59 -10.30
N ALA A 58 -15.17 9.28 -10.03
CA ALA A 58 -14.64 8.27 -10.95
C ALA A 58 -15.40 8.19 -12.28
N LYS A 59 -16.72 8.36 -12.24
CA LYS A 59 -17.61 8.27 -13.41
C LYS A 59 -17.56 9.53 -14.28
N ASP A 60 -17.32 10.69 -13.70
CA ASP A 60 -17.25 11.94 -14.46
C ASP A 60 -15.96 11.96 -15.31
N GLY A 61 -16.12 11.82 -16.62
CA GLY A 61 -15.03 11.83 -17.58
C GLY A 61 -14.26 13.14 -17.62
N ASN A 62 -14.85 14.26 -17.19
CA ASN A 62 -14.20 15.57 -17.21
C ASN A 62 -13.09 15.71 -16.15
N ASN A 63 -13.04 14.79 -15.18
CA ASN A 63 -11.98 14.77 -14.17
C ASN A 63 -10.67 14.15 -14.67
N PHE A 64 -10.65 13.60 -15.89
CA PHE A 64 -9.53 12.80 -16.40
C PHE A 64 -9.06 13.27 -17.77
N THR A 65 -7.91 12.77 -18.19
CA THR A 65 -7.43 13.03 -19.54
C THR A 65 -8.39 12.41 -20.57
N PRO A 66 -8.54 13.05 -21.76
CA PRO A 66 -9.31 12.45 -22.84
C PRO A 66 -8.76 11.07 -23.19
N ASP A 67 -9.66 10.15 -23.55
CA ASP A 67 -9.29 8.79 -23.95
C ASP A 67 -8.21 8.81 -25.05
N ASP A 68 -7.12 8.10 -24.80
CA ASP A 68 -6.04 7.94 -25.76
C ASP A 68 -6.47 6.94 -26.84
N LYS A 69 -6.24 7.27 -28.12
CA LYS A 69 -6.67 6.43 -29.25
C LYS A 69 -6.03 5.04 -29.28
N VAL A 70 -4.87 4.88 -28.63
CA VAL A 70 -4.08 3.65 -28.62
C VAL A 70 -4.15 2.99 -27.24
N LYS A 71 -3.98 3.77 -26.17
CA LYS A 71 -3.92 3.27 -24.79
C LYS A 71 -5.30 3.11 -24.14
N GLY A 72 -6.33 3.73 -24.71
CA GLY A 72 -7.70 3.72 -24.17
C GLY A 72 -7.87 4.67 -22.99
N THR A 73 -8.91 4.40 -22.19
CA THR A 73 -9.29 5.21 -21.03
C THR A 73 -8.32 5.06 -19.87
N GLU A 74 -7.84 6.19 -19.34
CA GLU A 74 -7.05 6.25 -18.11
C GLU A 74 -7.82 5.64 -16.93
N GLN A 75 -7.22 4.66 -16.24
CA GLN A 75 -7.78 4.01 -15.05
C GLN A 75 -7.31 4.64 -13.74
N ILE A 76 -8.10 4.45 -12.69
CA ILE A 76 -7.85 5.06 -11.36
C ILE A 76 -8.01 4.05 -10.23
N GLY A 77 -7.27 4.28 -9.14
CA GLY A 77 -7.45 3.58 -7.88
C GLY A 77 -7.36 4.57 -6.72
N ALA A 78 -8.33 4.54 -5.80
CA ALA A 78 -8.27 5.34 -4.57
C ALA A 78 -8.88 4.60 -3.39
N VAL A 79 -8.39 4.89 -2.19
CA VAL A 79 -8.91 4.35 -0.93
C VAL A 79 -9.03 5.50 0.07
N MET A 80 -10.18 5.63 0.71
CA MET A 80 -10.37 6.48 1.88
C MET A 80 -10.41 5.61 3.12
N MET A 81 -9.63 5.98 4.12
CA MET A 81 -9.40 5.18 5.33
C MET A 81 -9.47 6.05 6.59
N ASP A 82 -10.09 5.52 7.63
CA ASP A 82 -9.95 6.06 8.98
C ASP A 82 -8.59 5.64 9.56
N SER A 83 -7.70 6.62 9.76
CA SER A 83 -6.33 6.35 10.24
C SER A 83 -6.27 5.77 11.64
N LYS A 84 -7.28 6.02 12.49
CA LYS A 84 -7.29 5.54 13.87
C LYS A 84 -7.66 4.07 14.00
N SER A 85 -8.41 3.54 13.04
CA SER A 85 -8.93 2.18 13.07
C SER A 85 -8.45 1.30 11.92
N GLY A 86 -8.02 1.86 10.79
CA GLY A 86 -7.76 1.12 9.56
C GLY A 86 -9.04 0.79 8.76
N ALA A 87 -10.20 1.29 9.17
CA ALA A 87 -11.46 1.04 8.47
C ALA A 87 -11.45 1.70 7.07
N ILE A 88 -11.77 0.93 6.03
CA ILE A 88 -11.95 1.48 4.67
C ILE A 88 -13.34 2.09 4.58
N LEU A 89 -13.41 3.42 4.43
CA LEU A 89 -14.68 4.16 4.37
C LEU A 89 -15.23 4.22 2.94
N GLY A 90 -14.34 4.27 1.95
CA GLY A 90 -14.71 4.29 0.54
C GLY A 90 -13.52 3.99 -0.37
N MET A 91 -13.78 3.70 -1.64
CA MET A 91 -12.74 3.46 -2.64
C MET A 91 -13.23 3.77 -4.05
N MET A 92 -12.31 4.07 -4.96
CA MET A 92 -12.52 4.08 -6.40
C MET A 92 -11.78 2.87 -6.98
N GLU A 93 -12.51 1.88 -7.46
CA GLU A 93 -11.93 0.62 -7.94
C GLU A 93 -11.43 0.70 -9.39
N GLY A 94 -11.88 1.72 -10.13
CA GLY A 94 -11.64 1.89 -11.56
C GLY A 94 -12.64 2.89 -12.12
N ARG A 95 -12.59 3.14 -13.44
CA ARG A 95 -13.52 4.08 -14.10
C ARG A 95 -14.90 3.50 -14.34
N ASP A 96 -14.95 2.24 -14.77
CA ASP A 96 -16.19 1.56 -15.14
C ASP A 96 -16.04 0.04 -14.95
N PHE A 97 -16.74 -0.49 -13.94
CA PHE A 97 -16.73 -1.91 -13.59
C PHE A 97 -17.20 -2.83 -14.71
N PHE A 98 -18.11 -2.37 -15.58
CA PHE A 98 -18.65 -3.20 -16.66
C PHE A 98 -17.71 -3.31 -17.86
N LYS A 99 -16.71 -2.42 -17.93
CA LYS A 99 -15.65 -2.46 -18.95
C LYS A 99 -14.39 -3.15 -18.43
N GLU A 100 -14.01 -2.87 -17.19
CA GLU A 100 -12.83 -3.44 -16.54
C GLU A 100 -13.16 -3.83 -15.10
N GLN A 101 -12.85 -5.07 -14.73
CA GLN A 101 -13.21 -5.64 -13.43
C GLN A 101 -12.03 -5.68 -12.45
N LEU A 102 -10.81 -5.37 -12.91
CA LEU A 102 -9.66 -5.20 -12.05
C LEU A 102 -9.91 -4.07 -11.04
N ASN A 103 -9.80 -4.38 -9.75
CA ASN A 103 -9.90 -3.37 -8.71
C ASN A 103 -8.53 -2.70 -8.50
N HIS A 104 -8.35 -1.52 -9.08
CA HIS A 104 -7.12 -0.74 -9.01
C HIS A 104 -6.79 -0.23 -7.60
N ALA A 105 -7.79 -0.08 -6.73
CA ALA A 105 -7.56 0.34 -5.34
C ALA A 105 -6.89 -0.75 -4.50
N THR A 106 -7.20 -2.03 -4.73
CA THR A 106 -6.84 -3.12 -3.81
C THR A 106 -6.07 -4.28 -4.44
N GLN A 107 -6.02 -4.38 -5.77
CA GLN A 107 -5.43 -5.53 -6.48
C GLN A 107 -4.31 -5.13 -7.45
N ALA A 108 -4.41 -3.96 -8.08
CA ALA A 108 -3.39 -3.53 -9.04
C ALA A 108 -2.08 -3.19 -8.31
N LEU A 109 -1.02 -3.91 -8.64
CA LEU A 109 0.35 -3.58 -8.23
C LEU A 109 0.95 -2.63 -9.26
N ARG A 110 1.46 -1.49 -8.79
CA ARG A 110 2.15 -0.50 -9.61
C ARG A 110 3.37 0.04 -8.88
N GLN A 111 4.35 0.49 -9.65
CA GLN A 111 5.51 1.20 -9.10
C GLN A 111 5.02 2.43 -8.30
N PRO A 112 5.34 2.53 -7.01
CA PRO A 112 4.87 3.63 -6.15
C PRO A 112 5.58 4.96 -6.38
N GLY A 113 6.71 4.93 -7.10
CA GLY A 113 7.57 6.09 -7.30
C GLY A 113 8.08 6.66 -5.97
N SER A 114 8.17 7.98 -5.91
CA SER A 114 8.71 8.71 -4.76
C SER A 114 7.88 8.61 -3.48
N THR A 115 6.67 8.07 -3.53
CA THR A 115 5.85 7.87 -2.32
C THR A 115 6.45 6.86 -1.35
N MET A 116 7.40 6.03 -1.80
CA MET A 116 8.17 5.14 -0.92
C MET A 116 9.27 5.84 -0.13
N LYS A 117 9.71 7.04 -0.53
CA LYS A 117 10.82 7.73 0.14
C LYS A 117 10.53 7.98 1.63
N PRO A 118 9.37 8.56 2.04
CA PRO A 118 9.03 8.63 3.46
C PRO A 118 9.09 7.28 4.15
N ILE A 119 8.47 6.26 3.54
CA ILE A 119 8.23 4.94 4.14
C ILE A 119 9.53 4.15 4.36
N ALA A 120 10.44 4.13 3.38
CA ALA A 120 11.59 3.23 3.39
C ALA A 120 12.96 3.92 3.53
N ALA A 121 13.03 5.26 3.47
CA ALA A 121 14.26 6.01 3.72
C ALA A 121 14.13 6.93 4.93
N TYR A 122 13.26 7.94 4.85
CA TYR A 122 13.28 9.04 5.82
C TYR A 122 12.76 8.64 7.20
N LEU A 123 11.60 7.97 7.28
CA LEU A 123 11.05 7.49 8.56
C LEU A 123 11.99 6.52 9.28
N PRO A 124 12.47 5.42 8.66
CA PRO A 124 13.37 4.50 9.36
C PRO A 124 14.71 5.16 9.76
N ALA A 125 15.22 6.11 8.97
CA ALA A 125 16.43 6.85 9.34
C ALA A 125 16.18 7.78 10.54
N MET A 126 15.01 8.40 10.63
CA MET A 126 14.59 9.21 11.79
C MET A 126 14.37 8.34 13.03
N GLU A 127 13.71 7.18 12.89
CA GLU A 127 13.45 6.23 13.97
C GLU A 127 14.76 5.69 14.58
N LYS A 128 15.77 5.44 13.75
CA LYS A 128 17.11 5.03 14.19
C LYS A 128 17.91 6.17 14.86
N GLY A 129 17.38 7.40 14.88
CA GLY A 129 18.06 8.60 15.38
C GLY A 129 19.18 9.11 14.47
N ALA A 130 19.34 8.53 13.27
CA ALA A 130 20.39 8.90 12.32
C ALA A 130 20.05 10.15 11.49
N LEU A 131 18.78 10.55 11.47
CA LEU A 131 18.29 11.67 10.67
C LEU A 131 17.37 12.58 11.46
N GLN A 132 17.54 13.88 11.27
CA GLN A 132 16.65 14.93 11.76
C GLN A 132 16.31 15.87 10.59
N PRO A 133 15.22 16.68 10.66
CA PRO A 133 14.82 17.53 9.53
C PRO A 133 15.90 18.50 9.03
N ALA A 134 16.80 18.94 9.91
CA ALA A 134 17.91 19.84 9.58
C ALA A 134 19.23 19.12 9.29
N SER A 135 19.29 17.79 9.40
CA SER A 135 20.47 17.00 9.02
C SER A 135 20.81 17.28 7.56
N VAL A 136 22.11 17.42 7.29
CA VAL A 136 22.62 17.62 5.94
C VAL A 136 22.83 16.27 5.27
N ILE A 137 22.39 16.15 4.03
CA ILE A 137 22.62 15.00 3.15
C ILE A 137 23.22 15.54 1.86
N ASP A 138 24.17 14.82 1.29
CA ASP A 138 24.82 15.17 0.04
C ASP A 138 24.05 14.63 -1.18
N ASP A 139 23.49 15.55 -1.96
CA ASP A 139 22.91 15.31 -3.27
C ASP A 139 23.99 15.52 -4.36
N VAL A 140 24.88 14.53 -4.48
CA VAL A 140 26.00 14.50 -5.42
C VAL A 140 26.01 13.17 -6.17
N PRO A 141 26.60 13.08 -7.39
CA PRO A 141 26.57 11.86 -8.19
C PRO A 141 26.99 10.61 -7.42
N ILE A 142 26.22 9.53 -7.59
CA ILE A 142 26.54 8.20 -7.05
C ILE A 142 26.57 7.17 -8.16
N ILE A 143 27.30 6.09 -7.93
CA ILE A 143 27.39 4.96 -8.85
C ILE A 143 26.75 3.74 -8.18
N LEU A 144 25.64 3.28 -8.75
CA LEU A 144 24.99 2.03 -8.35
C LEU A 144 25.43 0.89 -9.27
N LYS A 145 25.55 -0.32 -8.71
CA LYS A 145 25.96 -1.49 -9.46
C LYS A 145 24.74 -2.08 -10.17
N ASP A 146 24.80 -2.25 -11.48
CA ASP A 146 23.82 -3.04 -12.22
C ASP A 146 24.40 -4.43 -12.48
N GLY A 147 23.79 -5.46 -11.88
CA GLY A 147 24.30 -6.82 -11.74
C GLY A 147 24.62 -7.58 -13.03
N SER A 148 24.41 -6.98 -14.22
CA SER A 148 24.59 -7.65 -15.50
C SER A 148 25.78 -7.14 -16.35
N ARG A 149 26.10 -5.83 -16.39
CA ARG A 149 27.25 -5.30 -17.18
C ARG A 149 27.52 -3.77 -17.10
N GLY A 150 27.00 -3.02 -16.11
CA GLY A 150 27.11 -1.56 -16.11
C GLY A 150 27.01 -0.88 -14.74
N PHE A 151 27.23 0.44 -14.75
CA PHE A 151 26.93 1.34 -13.65
C PHE A 151 25.65 2.11 -13.97
N HIS A 152 24.81 2.35 -12.96
CA HIS A 152 23.70 3.28 -13.05
C HIS A 152 24.04 4.53 -12.24
N ILE A 153 23.97 5.69 -12.87
CA ILE A 153 24.08 6.99 -12.23
C ILE A 153 22.64 7.54 -12.17
N PRO A 154 21.95 7.43 -11.02
CA PRO A 154 20.64 8.03 -10.88
C PRO A 154 20.75 9.55 -10.88
N GLU A 155 19.69 10.20 -11.35
CA GLU A 155 19.57 11.66 -11.39
C GLU A 155 18.28 12.10 -10.68
N ASN A 156 18.20 13.38 -10.33
CA ASN A 156 16.97 13.98 -9.83
C ASN A 156 16.02 14.29 -11.00
N TRP A 157 14.77 14.67 -10.69
CA TRP A 157 13.75 14.96 -11.71
C TRP A 157 14.10 16.15 -12.60
N ASP A 158 15.02 17.00 -12.15
CA ASP A 158 15.54 18.19 -12.83
C ASP A 158 16.92 17.96 -13.47
N ASP A 159 17.28 16.69 -13.70
CA ASP A 159 18.52 16.24 -14.36
C ASP A 159 19.80 16.77 -13.68
N GLY A 160 19.73 17.09 -12.38
CA GLY A 160 20.78 17.81 -11.66
C GLY A 160 21.12 17.26 -10.27
N TYR A 161 22.11 17.92 -9.65
CA TYR A 161 22.63 17.64 -8.31
C TYR A 161 22.74 18.95 -7.53
N HIS A 162 22.32 18.94 -6.26
CA HIS A 162 22.18 20.16 -5.46
C HIS A 162 23.24 20.31 -4.37
N GLY A 163 24.23 19.41 -4.33
CA GLY A 163 25.27 19.43 -3.31
C GLY A 163 24.68 19.15 -1.92
N LEU A 164 25.09 19.91 -0.92
CA LEU A 164 24.60 19.71 0.44
C LEU A 164 23.20 20.29 0.61
N VAL A 165 22.23 19.44 0.94
CA VAL A 165 20.84 19.81 1.19
C VAL A 165 20.39 19.32 2.56
N THR A 166 19.44 20.01 3.18
CA THR A 166 18.81 19.48 4.41
C THR A 166 17.87 18.33 4.07
N ALA A 167 17.69 17.39 5.00
CA ALA A 167 16.72 16.30 4.86
C ALA A 167 15.30 16.81 4.55
N ARG A 168 14.89 17.92 5.19
CA ARG A 168 13.63 18.61 4.90
C ARG A 168 13.56 19.11 3.45
N ARG A 169 14.62 19.76 2.94
CA ARG A 169 14.66 20.24 1.55
C ARG A 169 14.64 19.07 0.57
N ALA A 170 15.44 18.04 0.83
CA ALA A 170 15.52 16.85 -0.01
C ALA A 170 14.17 16.15 -0.14
N LEU A 171 13.44 15.98 0.97
CA LEU A 171 12.09 15.40 0.94
C LEU A 171 11.09 16.33 0.24
N ASN A 172 11.11 17.63 0.53
CA ASN A 172 10.22 18.62 -0.10
C ASN A 172 10.39 18.73 -1.62
N GLN A 173 11.57 18.44 -2.14
CA GLN A 173 11.84 18.42 -3.59
C GLN A 173 11.81 17.03 -4.17
N SER A 174 11.56 16.01 -3.34
CA SER A 174 11.61 14.63 -3.73
C SER A 174 12.92 14.27 -4.46
N TYR A 175 14.07 14.73 -3.96
CA TYR A 175 15.35 14.35 -4.57
C TYR A 175 15.60 12.85 -4.41
N ASN A 176 16.09 12.21 -5.48
CA ASN A 176 16.33 10.78 -5.55
C ASN A 176 17.59 10.39 -4.79
N ILE A 177 18.69 11.14 -4.97
CA ILE A 177 19.99 10.74 -4.42
C ILE A 177 20.01 10.71 -2.89
N PRO A 178 19.50 11.73 -2.16
CA PRO A 178 19.45 11.68 -0.71
C PRO A 178 18.61 10.49 -0.21
N ALA A 179 17.49 10.19 -0.88
CA ALA A 179 16.65 9.06 -0.50
C ALA A 179 17.35 7.71 -0.72
N ILE A 180 18.06 7.55 -1.84
CA ILE A 180 18.85 6.34 -2.13
C ILE A 180 19.96 6.16 -1.09
N LYS A 181 20.71 7.22 -0.75
CA LYS A 181 21.77 7.15 0.27
C LYS A 181 21.24 6.76 1.64
N LEU A 182 20.13 7.37 2.07
CA LEU A 182 19.47 6.98 3.32
C LEU A 182 19.07 5.51 3.30
N PHE A 183 18.46 5.06 2.22
CA PHE A 183 17.98 3.69 2.06
C PHE A 183 19.11 2.64 2.01
N VAL A 184 20.18 2.91 1.26
CA VAL A 184 21.27 1.95 1.05
C VAL A 184 22.31 2.00 2.18
N ASP A 185 22.73 3.21 2.57
CA ASP A 185 23.94 3.39 3.38
C ASP A 185 23.66 3.65 4.88
N VAL A 186 22.51 4.24 5.20
CA VAL A 186 22.17 4.64 6.58
C VAL A 186 21.22 3.65 7.25
N VAL A 187 20.11 3.37 6.58
CA VAL A 187 19.11 2.39 7.02
C VAL A 187 19.55 0.99 6.63
N GLY A 188 19.92 0.81 5.36
CA GLY A 188 20.18 -0.50 4.77
C GLY A 188 18.88 -1.13 4.25
N ILE A 189 18.95 -1.70 3.04
CA ILE A 189 17.78 -2.20 2.29
C ILE A 189 16.91 -3.16 3.09
N LYS A 190 17.54 -4.09 3.84
CA LYS A 190 16.81 -5.06 4.65
C LYS A 190 16.00 -4.38 5.76
N GLU A 191 16.63 -3.51 6.56
CA GLU A 191 15.96 -2.79 7.65
C GLU A 191 14.84 -1.89 7.11
N ALA A 192 15.08 -1.23 5.98
CA ALA A 192 14.09 -0.40 5.30
C ALA A 192 12.83 -1.17 4.89
N TRP A 193 12.98 -2.38 4.32
CA TRP A 193 11.83 -3.20 3.94
C TRP A 193 11.13 -3.86 5.11
N GLU A 194 11.84 -4.25 6.18
CA GLU A 194 11.17 -4.70 7.40
C GLU A 194 10.37 -3.56 8.06
N PHE A 195 10.88 -2.32 8.04
CA PHE A 195 10.14 -1.15 8.50
C PHE A 195 8.88 -0.90 7.64
N ALA A 196 9.01 -0.90 6.31
CA ALA A 196 7.88 -0.73 5.39
C ALA A 196 6.79 -1.81 5.59
N LYS A 197 7.19 -3.06 5.87
CA LYS A 197 6.25 -4.15 6.17
C LYS A 197 5.45 -3.91 7.45
N LYS A 198 6.07 -3.37 8.50
CA LYS A 198 5.34 -2.99 9.73
C LYS A 198 4.31 -1.89 9.50
N MET A 199 4.52 -1.05 8.47
CA MET A 199 3.56 -0.05 7.99
C MET A 199 2.53 -0.62 7.00
N GLY A 200 2.54 -1.94 6.74
CA GLY A 200 1.56 -2.61 5.89
C GLY A 200 1.93 -2.75 4.41
N ILE A 201 3.17 -2.45 4.02
CA ILE A 201 3.66 -2.75 2.66
C ILE A 201 4.08 -4.22 2.58
N VAL A 202 3.15 -5.10 2.23
CA VAL A 202 3.38 -6.57 2.25
C VAL A 202 3.69 -7.17 0.87
N SER A 203 3.56 -6.38 -0.20
CA SER A 203 3.88 -6.79 -1.57
C SER A 203 5.38 -6.87 -1.90
N ILE A 204 6.26 -6.47 -0.98
CA ILE A 204 7.73 -6.56 -1.15
C ILE A 204 8.15 -8.02 -1.32
N THR A 205 8.85 -8.30 -2.41
CA THR A 205 9.35 -9.61 -2.78
C THR A 205 10.81 -9.80 -2.41
N LYS A 206 11.32 -11.03 -2.54
CA LYS A 206 12.74 -11.34 -2.31
C LYS A 206 13.68 -10.55 -3.23
N ASP A 207 13.25 -10.28 -4.46
CA ASP A 207 14.08 -9.56 -5.44
C ASP A 207 14.26 -8.09 -5.06
N ASP A 208 13.27 -7.49 -4.40
CA ASP A 208 13.31 -6.10 -3.95
C ASP A 208 14.37 -5.86 -2.86
N TYR A 209 14.82 -6.90 -2.16
CA TYR A 209 15.94 -6.80 -1.20
C TYR A 209 17.31 -6.60 -1.86
N GLN A 210 17.39 -6.72 -3.20
CA GLN A 210 18.58 -6.41 -3.98
C GLN A 210 18.43 -5.12 -4.81
N ALA A 211 17.26 -4.48 -4.76
CA ALA A 211 16.94 -3.31 -5.59
C ALA A 211 17.42 -2.02 -4.92
N GLN A 212 18.62 -1.54 -5.28
CA GLN A 212 19.19 -0.27 -4.75
C GLN A 212 18.32 0.96 -5.04
N THR A 213 17.49 0.92 -6.10
CA THR A 213 16.54 1.97 -6.49
C THR A 213 15.11 1.70 -6.00
N GLY A 214 14.88 0.67 -5.18
CA GLY A 214 13.54 0.30 -4.73
C GLY A 214 12.82 1.41 -3.96
N VAL A 215 13.56 2.21 -3.17
CA VAL A 215 13.01 3.36 -2.41
C VAL A 215 12.46 4.49 -3.28
N ILE A 216 12.86 4.57 -4.55
CA ILE A 216 12.33 5.53 -5.52
C ILE A 216 11.27 4.90 -6.44
N GLY A 217 10.83 3.67 -6.13
CA GLY A 217 9.75 2.97 -6.82
C GLY A 217 10.20 1.82 -7.72
N GLY A 218 11.50 1.52 -7.80
CA GLY A 218 12.08 0.43 -8.58
C GLY A 218 11.83 -0.96 -7.99
N LEU A 219 10.56 -1.29 -7.73
CA LEU A 219 10.12 -2.58 -7.20
C LEU A 219 9.73 -3.54 -8.33
N LYS A 220 9.89 -4.84 -8.12
CA LYS A 220 9.59 -5.90 -9.11
C LYS A 220 8.14 -5.83 -9.62
N TYR A 221 7.19 -5.77 -8.69
CA TYR A 221 5.76 -5.66 -9.01
C TYR A 221 5.16 -4.33 -8.55
N GLY A 222 5.73 -3.72 -7.51
CA GLY A 222 5.19 -2.51 -6.90
C GLY A 222 4.28 -2.80 -5.71
N VAL A 223 3.37 -1.87 -5.43
CA VAL A 223 2.47 -1.89 -4.27
C VAL A 223 1.06 -1.52 -4.73
N THR A 224 0.06 -1.87 -3.92
CA THR A 224 -1.32 -1.44 -4.14
C THR A 224 -1.58 -0.07 -3.53
N VAL A 225 -2.60 0.65 -4.03
CA VAL A 225 -3.05 1.91 -3.43
C VAL A 225 -3.47 1.70 -1.97
N LYS A 226 -4.13 0.58 -1.66
CA LYS A 226 -4.50 0.19 -0.30
C LYS A 226 -3.29 0.12 0.63
N GLU A 227 -2.20 -0.53 0.22
CA GLU A 227 -0.98 -0.64 1.03
C GLU A 227 -0.34 0.72 1.29
N LEU A 228 -0.18 1.55 0.25
CA LEU A 228 0.32 2.92 0.41
C LEU A 228 -0.56 3.74 1.34
N THR A 229 -1.89 3.68 1.15
CA THR A 229 -2.84 4.42 1.98
C THR A 229 -2.70 4.01 3.45
N ASN A 230 -2.52 2.71 3.74
CA ASN A 230 -2.36 2.24 5.12
C ASN A 230 -1.04 2.68 5.75
N ALA A 231 0.05 2.65 4.97
CA ALA A 231 1.34 3.16 5.42
C ALA A 231 1.26 4.65 5.75
N TYR A 232 0.64 5.46 4.88
CA TYR A 232 0.45 6.89 5.15
C TYR A 232 -0.53 7.15 6.30
N ALA A 233 -1.55 6.32 6.47
CA ALA A 233 -2.46 6.39 7.61
C ALA A 233 -1.71 6.19 8.94
N THR A 234 -0.71 5.31 8.97
CA THR A 234 0.16 5.10 10.13
C THR A 234 0.92 6.38 10.51
N ILE A 235 1.40 7.14 9.52
CA ILE A 235 2.05 8.45 9.75
C ILE A 235 1.04 9.43 10.38
N GLY A 236 -0.15 9.54 9.80
CA GLY A 236 -1.24 10.37 10.32
C GLY A 236 -1.72 9.94 11.71
N ASN A 237 -1.54 8.67 12.06
CA ASN A 237 -1.86 8.07 13.36
C ASN A 237 -0.64 7.97 14.29
N LYS A 238 0.34 8.87 14.11
CA LYS A 238 1.50 9.03 15.02
C LYS A 238 2.33 7.75 15.21
N GLY A 239 2.48 6.96 14.15
CA GLY A 239 3.27 5.71 14.16
C GLY A 239 2.49 4.47 14.61
N VAL A 240 1.21 4.61 14.97
CA VAL A 240 0.35 3.46 15.29
C VAL A 240 -0.27 2.91 14.01
N PHE A 241 0.14 1.70 13.65
CA PHE A 241 -0.38 0.94 12.54
C PHE A 241 -1.66 0.20 12.94
N ASN A 242 -2.67 0.27 12.07
CA ASN A 242 -3.85 -0.59 12.13
C ASN A 242 -3.96 -1.36 10.81
N GLU A 243 -4.24 -2.65 10.86
CA GLU A 243 -4.48 -3.40 9.63
C GLU A 243 -5.78 -2.94 8.96
N THR A 244 -5.74 -2.69 7.65
CA THR A 244 -6.94 -2.27 6.92
C THR A 244 -8.02 -3.35 6.95
N PHE A 245 -9.27 -2.96 7.15
CA PHE A 245 -10.38 -3.89 7.08
C PHE A 245 -11.62 -3.29 6.41
N LEU A 246 -12.44 -4.15 5.80
CA LEU A 246 -13.69 -3.78 5.12
C LEU A 246 -14.93 -4.32 5.85
N ILE A 247 -14.78 -5.42 6.59
CA ILE A 247 -15.88 -6.13 7.24
C ILE A 247 -15.82 -5.82 8.73
N ARG A 248 -16.82 -5.14 9.24
CA ARG A 248 -16.92 -4.79 10.66
C ARG A 248 -17.53 -5.92 11.47
N LYS A 249 -18.60 -6.52 10.98
CA LYS A 249 -19.36 -7.55 11.70
C LYS A 249 -20.09 -8.48 10.73
N ILE A 250 -20.26 -9.74 11.10
CA ILE A 250 -21.14 -10.71 10.42
C ILE A 250 -22.06 -11.34 11.47
N THR A 251 -23.36 -11.39 11.18
CA THR A 251 -24.33 -12.16 11.97
C THR A 251 -24.96 -13.27 11.13
N ASP A 252 -25.34 -14.37 11.77
CA ASP A 252 -26.16 -15.40 11.12
C ASP A 252 -27.63 -14.98 10.96
N SER A 253 -28.45 -15.87 10.40
CA SER A 253 -29.88 -15.65 10.17
C SER A 253 -30.71 -15.51 11.46
N HIS A 254 -30.17 -15.90 12.61
CA HIS A 254 -30.81 -15.75 13.92
C HIS A 254 -30.30 -14.51 14.66
N GLY A 255 -29.45 -13.69 14.03
CA GLY A 255 -28.87 -12.48 14.61
C GLY A 255 -27.66 -12.74 15.52
N LYS A 256 -27.16 -13.98 15.62
CA LYS A 256 -25.96 -14.27 16.42
C LYS A 256 -24.73 -13.74 15.70
N VAL A 257 -23.90 -12.99 16.42
CA VAL A 257 -22.60 -12.52 15.91
C VAL A 257 -21.66 -13.71 15.71
N VAL A 258 -21.19 -13.91 14.47
CA VAL A 258 -20.23 -14.97 14.10
C VAL A 258 -18.85 -14.42 13.75
N TYR A 259 -18.75 -13.12 13.51
CA TYR A 259 -17.50 -12.39 13.34
C TYR A 259 -17.70 -10.94 13.76
N GLU A 260 -16.71 -10.38 14.45
CA GLU A 260 -16.60 -8.96 14.73
C GLU A 260 -15.12 -8.57 14.70
N HIS A 261 -14.80 -7.53 13.94
CA HIS A 261 -13.41 -7.09 13.79
C HIS A 261 -12.85 -6.60 15.12
N GLN A 262 -11.65 -7.06 15.46
CA GLN A 262 -10.92 -6.64 16.66
C GLN A 262 -9.71 -5.83 16.24
N LEU A 263 -9.58 -4.62 16.78
CA LEU A 263 -8.41 -3.78 16.52
C LEU A 263 -7.20 -4.38 17.25
N THR A 264 -6.15 -4.66 16.50
CA THR A 264 -4.85 -5.11 17.03
C THR A 264 -3.76 -4.12 16.61
N PRO A 265 -3.77 -2.88 17.15
CA PRO A 265 -2.82 -1.86 16.75
C PRO A 265 -1.38 -2.29 17.09
N THR A 266 -0.45 -1.97 16.21
CA THR A 266 0.99 -2.16 16.43
C THR A 266 1.72 -0.84 16.22
N THR A 267 2.96 -0.74 16.71
CA THR A 267 3.84 0.40 16.40
C THR A 267 4.73 0.02 15.23
N ALA A 268 4.81 0.90 14.24
CA ALA A 268 5.76 0.76 13.11
C ALA A 268 7.21 0.89 13.58
#